data_AF-V5HDM6-F1
#
_entry.id   AF-V5HDM6-F1
#
_cell.length_a   1.000
_cell.length_b   1.000
_cell.length_c   1.000
_cell.angle_alpha   90.00
_cell.angle_beta   90.00
_cell.angle_gamma   90.00
#
_symmetry.space_group_name_H-M   'P 1'
#
loop_
_entity.id
_entity.type
_entity.pdbx_description
1 polymer ?
#
loop_
_entity_poly.entity_id
_entity_poly.type
_entity_poly.pdbx_seq_one_letter_code
_entity_poly.pdbx_strand_id
1 'polypeptide(L)'
;KAHRDVLLTEYSLEEKRREKHNFLALDAYTRHKKLINDYLLCYPGTTAKLQRDTSRDRTDFDVIRENHQFLWDEADEDVTSWEKQLAKRYYDKLFKEYCICDLTYYKANKIAMRWRTEQELIVGKGQFSCGEKTLQVRRQVEDLGG
;
A
#
# COMPACT_ATOMS: atom_id res chain seq x y z
N LYS A 1 -26.00 8.10 59.79
CA LYS A 1 -25.12 7.51 58.76
C LYS A 1 -25.91 6.68 57.72
N ALA A 2 -26.81 5.77 58.14
CA ALA A 2 -27.61 4.93 57.23
C ALA A 2 -28.39 5.68 56.12
N HIS A 3 -29.01 6.82 56.43
CA HIS A 3 -29.79 7.58 55.44
C HIS A 3 -28.93 8.16 54.30
N ARG A 4 -27.65 8.45 54.55
CA ARG A 4 -26.74 8.99 53.53
C ARG A 4 -26.30 7.89 52.56
N ASP A 5 -26.04 6.68 53.07
CA ASP A 5 -25.70 5.53 52.23
C ASP A 5 -26.87 5.15 51.33
N VAL A 6 -28.11 5.15 51.84
CA VAL A 6 -29.31 4.89 51.02
C VAL A 6 -29.42 5.90 49.88
N LEU A 7 -29.27 7.20 50.15
CA LEU A 7 -29.33 8.24 49.11
C LEU A 7 -28.24 8.07 48.04
N LEU A 8 -27.00 7.76 48.44
CA LEU A 8 -25.90 7.51 47.51
C LEU A 8 -26.16 6.26 46.64
N THR A 9 -26.77 5.23 47.23
CA THR A 9 -27.10 3.99 46.53
C THR A 9 -28.18 4.23 45.48
N GLU A 10 -29.26 4.92 45.84
CA GLU A 10 -30.35 5.31 44.92
C GLU A 10 -29.80 6.15 43.76
N TYR A 11 -28.94 7.13 44.06
CA TYR A 11 -28.30 7.95 43.03
C TYR A 11 -27.49 7.12 42.02
N SER A 12 -26.69 6.16 42.49
CA SER A 12 -25.92 5.28 41.59
C SER A 12 -26.81 4.40 40.70
N LEU A 13 -27.99 4.01 41.19
CA LEU A 13 -28.94 3.19 40.42
C LEU A 13 -29.63 4.03 39.34
N GLU A 14 -29.96 5.28 39.64
CA GLU A 14 -30.49 6.24 38.67
C GLU A 14 -29.49 6.54 37.56
N GLU A 15 -28.22 6.74 37.89
CA GLU A 15 -27.14 6.90 36.91
C GLU A 15 -27.03 5.69 36.00
N LYS A 16 -27.01 4.46 36.54
CA LYS A 16 -26.99 3.23 35.74
C LYS A 16 -28.18 3.08 34.82
N ARG A 17 -29.39 3.48 35.26
CA ARG A 17 -30.59 3.50 34.41
C ARG A 17 -30.43 4.49 33.26
N ARG A 18 -29.91 5.69 33.54
CA ARG A 18 -29.67 6.73 32.54
C ARG A 18 -28.60 6.32 31.53
N GLU A 19 -27.52 5.71 31.98
CA GLU A 19 -26.46 5.17 31.13
C GLU A 19 -26.99 4.09 30.19
N LYS A 20 -27.79 3.14 30.71
CA LYS A 20 -28.45 2.11 29.90
C LYS A 20 -29.36 2.72 28.85
N HIS A 21 -30.20 3.68 29.23
CA HIS A 21 -31.11 4.34 28.31
C HIS A 21 -30.34 5.07 27.20
N ASN A 22 -29.32 5.84 27.56
CA ASN A 22 -28.45 6.53 26.60
C ASN A 22 -27.75 5.54 25.66
N PHE A 23 -27.26 4.42 26.19
CA PHE A 23 -26.60 3.39 25.39
C PHE A 23 -27.56 2.73 24.37
N LEU A 24 -28.80 2.47 24.76
CA LEU A 24 -29.84 1.92 23.89
C LEU A 24 -30.38 2.93 22.87
N ALA A 25 -30.29 4.23 23.17
CA ALA A 25 -30.66 5.30 22.25
C ALA A 25 -29.62 5.57 21.15
N LEU A 26 -28.39 5.08 21.31
CA LEU A 26 -27.34 5.21 20.29
C LEU A 26 -27.63 4.35 19.06
N ASP A 27 -27.25 4.86 17.89
CA ASP A 27 -27.19 4.10 16.64
C ASP A 27 -26.30 2.84 16.77
N ALA A 28 -26.58 1.84 15.95
CA ALA A 28 -25.88 0.55 15.95
C ALA A 28 -24.36 0.71 15.78
N TYR A 29 -23.92 1.59 14.87
CA TYR A 29 -22.50 1.83 14.64
C TYR A 29 -21.85 2.51 15.85
N THR A 30 -22.49 3.54 16.40
CA THR A 30 -21.98 4.30 17.55
C THR A 30 -21.91 3.44 18.81
N ARG A 31 -22.91 2.58 19.01
CA ARG A 31 -22.95 1.61 20.10
C ARG A 31 -21.81 0.60 20.00
N HIS A 32 -21.58 0.04 18.81
CA HIS A 32 -20.47 -0.85 18.54
C HIS A 32 -19.13 -0.19 18.84
N LYS A 33 -18.90 1.04 18.36
CA LYS A 33 -17.67 1.79 18.62
C LYS A 33 -17.42 1.99 20.13
N LYS A 34 -18.46 2.34 20.89
CA LYS A 34 -18.37 2.47 22.35
C LYS A 34 -17.97 1.14 23.01
N LEU A 35 -18.64 0.04 22.67
CA LEU A 35 -18.32 -1.29 23.19
C LEU A 35 -16.89 -1.73 22.89
N ILE A 36 -16.43 -1.52 21.64
CA ILE A 36 -15.06 -1.84 21.24
C ILE A 36 -14.05 -1.01 22.04
N ASN A 37 -14.29 0.30 22.18
CA ASN A 37 -13.41 1.17 22.96
C ASN A 37 -13.35 0.76 24.44
N ASP A 38 -14.50 0.50 25.06
CA ASP A 38 -14.59 0.06 26.46
C ASP A 38 -13.84 -1.28 26.64
N TYR A 39 -13.98 -2.20 25.69
CA TYR A 39 -13.25 -3.47 25.69
C TYR A 39 -11.72 -3.28 25.59
N LEU A 40 -11.28 -2.37 24.71
CA LEU A 40 -9.86 -2.03 24.54
C LEU A 40 -9.25 -1.41 25.80
N LEU A 41 -9.99 -0.55 26.49
CA LEU A 41 -9.55 0.10 27.73
C LEU A 41 -9.47 -0.88 28.90
N CYS A 42 -10.43 -1.80 29.02
CA CYS A 42 -10.50 -2.75 30.13
C CYS A 42 -9.49 -3.90 30.02
N TYR A 43 -9.08 -4.27 28.80
CA TYR A 43 -8.19 -5.41 28.56
C TYR A 43 -6.97 -5.04 27.70
N PRO A 44 -5.94 -4.41 28.30
CA PRO A 44 -4.71 -4.05 27.59
C PRO A 44 -4.03 -5.31 27.02
N GLY A 45 -3.65 -5.26 25.73
CA GLY A 45 -3.02 -6.38 25.00
C GLY A 45 -3.98 -7.26 24.20
N THR A 46 -5.29 -7.09 24.36
CA THR A 46 -6.30 -7.88 23.62
C THR A 46 -6.39 -7.54 22.14
N THR A 47 -5.90 -6.36 21.75
CA THR A 47 -5.72 -5.94 20.35
C THR A 47 -4.86 -6.90 19.53
N ALA A 48 -3.96 -7.66 20.17
CA ALA A 48 -3.16 -8.68 19.49
C ALA A 48 -4.05 -9.76 18.84
N LYS A 49 -5.19 -10.09 19.46
CA LYS A 49 -6.17 -11.05 18.91
C LYS A 49 -7.04 -10.46 17.79
N LEU A 50 -7.07 -9.13 17.66
CA LEU A 50 -7.78 -8.42 16.60
C LEU A 50 -6.88 -8.14 15.40
N GLN A 51 -5.58 -8.50 15.47
CA GLN A 51 -4.68 -8.35 14.33
C GLN A 51 -5.13 -9.29 13.21
N ARG A 52 -5.41 -8.70 12.04
CA ARG A 52 -5.70 -9.46 10.83
C ARG A 52 -4.41 -10.10 10.32
N ASP A 53 -4.49 -11.37 9.93
CA ASP A 53 -3.39 -12.03 9.23
C ASP A 53 -3.28 -11.49 7.80
N THR A 54 -2.14 -10.86 7.48
CA THR A 54 -1.84 -10.29 6.17
C THR A 54 -0.94 -11.17 5.32
N SER A 55 -0.51 -12.34 5.83
CA SER A 55 0.49 -13.20 5.16
C SER A 55 0.04 -13.76 3.80
N ARG A 56 -1.27 -13.84 3.58
CA ARG A 56 -1.88 -14.39 2.35
C ARG A 56 -2.46 -13.30 1.46
N ASP A 57 -2.24 -12.03 1.77
CA ASP A 57 -2.75 -10.93 0.98
C ASP A 57 -2.01 -10.84 -0.33
N ARG A 58 -2.76 -10.88 -1.43
CA ARG A 58 -2.23 -10.64 -2.77
C ARG A 58 -2.35 -9.15 -3.06
N THR A 59 -1.23 -8.47 -3.27
CA THR A 59 -1.23 -7.05 -3.61
C THR A 59 -1.28 -6.85 -5.13
N ASP A 60 -1.73 -5.68 -5.58
CA ASP A 60 -1.69 -5.30 -7.00
C ASP A 60 -0.27 -5.40 -7.58
N PHE A 61 0.75 -5.15 -6.75
CA PHE A 61 2.15 -5.31 -7.14
C PHE A 61 2.52 -6.76 -7.44
N ASP A 62 2.04 -7.72 -6.64
CA ASP A 62 2.30 -9.14 -6.86
C ASP A 62 1.64 -9.62 -8.15
N VAL A 63 0.40 -9.16 -8.41
CA VAL A 63 -0.33 -9.45 -9.64
C VAL A 63 0.42 -8.96 -10.88
N ILE A 64 0.94 -7.72 -10.83
CA ILE A 64 1.75 -7.14 -11.91
C ILE A 64 3.03 -7.96 -12.06
N ARG A 65 3.72 -8.30 -10.98
CA ARG A 65 4.97 -9.07 -11.02
C ARG A 65 4.80 -10.45 -11.67
N GLU A 66 3.68 -11.13 -11.40
CA GLU A 66 3.37 -12.45 -11.94
C GLU A 66 3.01 -12.42 -13.43
N ASN A 67 2.31 -11.38 -13.89
CA ASN A 67 1.74 -11.32 -15.24
C ASN A 67 2.47 -10.35 -16.19
N HIS A 68 3.44 -9.59 -15.70
CA HIS A 68 4.16 -8.60 -16.50
C HIS A 68 5.05 -9.28 -17.56
N GLN A 69 4.85 -8.89 -18.81
CA GLN A 69 5.74 -9.23 -19.93
C GLN A 69 6.58 -8.00 -20.32
N PHE A 70 7.86 -8.23 -20.67
CA PHE A 70 8.77 -7.15 -21.07
C PHE A 70 8.47 -6.64 -22.49
N LEU A 71 8.07 -7.54 -23.39
CA LEU A 71 7.54 -7.24 -24.72
C LEU A 71 6.11 -7.76 -24.75
N TRP A 72 5.17 -6.90 -25.12
CA TRP A 72 3.78 -7.27 -25.37
C TRP A 72 3.59 -7.35 -26.88
N ASP A 73 3.14 -8.48 -27.40
CA ASP A 73 2.84 -8.64 -28.82
C ASP A 73 1.45 -8.04 -29.13
N GLU A 74 1.28 -7.46 -30.32
CA GLU A 74 -0.01 -6.88 -30.73
C GLU A 74 -1.12 -7.95 -30.83
N ALA A 75 -0.75 -9.22 -31.03
CA ALA A 75 -1.67 -10.35 -31.06
C ALA A 75 -2.12 -10.83 -29.67
N ASP A 76 -1.45 -10.41 -28.59
CA ASP A 76 -1.85 -10.71 -27.20
C ASP A 76 -2.97 -9.76 -26.69
N GLU A 77 -3.66 -9.07 -27.60
CA GLU A 77 -4.76 -8.15 -27.29
C GLU A 77 -6.02 -8.83 -26.75
N ASP A 78 -6.15 -10.15 -26.90
CA ASP A 78 -7.20 -10.95 -26.28
C ASP A 78 -6.91 -11.18 -24.78
N VAL A 79 -6.84 -10.08 -24.04
CA VAL A 79 -6.56 -10.06 -22.60
C VAL A 79 -7.79 -10.53 -21.83
N THR A 80 -7.89 -11.85 -21.68
CA THR A 80 -9.02 -12.59 -21.10
C THR A 80 -9.16 -12.46 -19.58
N SER A 81 -8.11 -12.07 -18.84
CA SER A 81 -8.14 -11.93 -17.37
C SER A 81 -7.78 -10.52 -16.92
N TRP A 82 -8.44 -10.07 -15.84
CA TRP A 82 -8.26 -8.73 -15.28
C TRP A 82 -6.80 -8.48 -14.84
N GLU A 83 -6.10 -9.52 -14.34
CA GLU A 83 -4.70 -9.44 -13.90
C GLU A 83 -3.78 -9.00 -15.03
N LYS A 84 -3.98 -9.60 -16.21
CA LYS A 84 -3.23 -9.24 -17.41
C LYS A 84 -3.60 -7.84 -17.90
N GLN A 85 -4.87 -7.43 -17.78
CA GLN A 85 -5.28 -6.05 -18.12
C GLN A 85 -4.62 -5.02 -17.21
N LEU A 86 -4.49 -5.33 -15.91
CA LEU A 86 -3.76 -4.48 -14.97
C LEU A 86 -2.27 -4.38 -15.34
N ALA A 87 -1.63 -5.50 -15.67
CA ALA A 87 -0.24 -5.53 -16.10
C ALA A 87 -0.03 -4.74 -17.42
N LYS A 88 -0.95 -4.85 -18.39
CA LYS A 88 -0.91 -4.08 -19.64
C LYS A 88 -1.04 -2.57 -19.39
N ARG A 89 -2.00 -2.17 -18.55
CA ARG A 89 -2.15 -0.75 -18.15
C ARG A 89 -0.92 -0.20 -17.44
N TYR A 90 -0.22 -1.03 -16.66
CA TYR A 90 1.05 -0.64 -16.05
C TYR A 90 2.14 -0.49 -17.11
N TYR A 91 2.24 -1.44 -18.05
CA TYR A 91 3.18 -1.42 -19.16
C TYR A 91 3.04 -0.18 -20.06
N ASP A 92 1.80 0.24 -20.35
CA ASP A 92 1.53 1.41 -21.18
C ASP A 92 1.94 2.73 -20.52
N LYS A 93 2.02 2.77 -19.18
CA LYS A 93 2.52 3.93 -18.42
C LYS A 93 4.04 4.04 -18.41
N LEU A 94 4.77 2.99 -18.80
CA LEU A 94 6.23 2.99 -18.79
C LEU A 94 6.78 3.72 -20.01
N PHE A 95 7.93 4.36 -19.83
CA PHE A 95 8.62 5.06 -20.92
C PHE A 95 9.59 4.12 -21.63
N LYS A 96 9.33 3.90 -22.93
CA LYS A 96 9.94 2.83 -23.74
C LYS A 96 11.06 3.29 -24.70
N GLU A 97 11.47 4.56 -24.63
CA GLU A 97 12.51 5.12 -25.53
C GLU A 97 13.92 4.59 -25.25
N TYR A 98 14.28 4.51 -23.97
CA TYR A 98 15.55 3.95 -23.50
C TYR A 98 15.26 2.97 -22.37
N CYS A 99 15.88 1.79 -22.42
CA CYS A 99 15.85 0.81 -21.34
C CYS A 99 17.01 1.02 -20.37
N ILE A 100 16.82 0.61 -19.12
CA ILE A 100 17.90 0.48 -18.14
C ILE A 100 18.40 -0.95 -18.21
N CYS A 101 19.72 -1.09 -18.35
CA CYS A 101 20.40 -2.37 -18.37
C CYS A 101 21.03 -2.66 -17.01
N ASP A 102 21.06 -3.94 -16.65
CA ASP A 102 21.84 -4.48 -15.55
C ASP A 102 22.89 -5.41 -16.17
N LEU A 103 24.13 -4.91 -16.23
CA LEU A 103 25.30 -5.56 -16.80
C LEU A 103 26.18 -6.20 -15.72
N THR A 104 25.72 -6.31 -14.47
CA THR A 104 26.54 -6.88 -13.37
C THR A 104 27.15 -8.24 -13.68
N TYR A 105 26.42 -9.09 -14.41
CA TYR A 105 26.85 -10.43 -14.82
C TYR A 105 27.19 -10.54 -16.31
N TYR A 106 27.59 -9.45 -16.95
CA TYR A 106 27.89 -9.44 -18.40
C TYR A 106 28.98 -10.46 -18.79
N LYS A 107 29.97 -10.71 -17.92
CA LYS A 107 31.03 -11.69 -18.15
C LYS A 107 30.52 -13.14 -18.23
N ALA A 108 29.36 -13.40 -17.63
CA ALA A 108 28.66 -14.67 -17.73
C ALA A 108 27.62 -14.68 -18.87
N ASN A 109 27.67 -13.71 -19.79
CA ASN A 109 26.68 -13.46 -20.85
C ASN A 109 25.24 -13.32 -20.32
N LYS A 110 25.08 -12.82 -19.09
CA LYS A 110 23.76 -12.54 -18.51
C LYS A 110 23.54 -11.04 -18.47
N ILE A 111 22.51 -10.59 -19.17
CA ILE A 111 22.09 -9.19 -19.24
C ILE A 111 20.61 -9.14 -18.88
N ALA A 112 20.24 -8.25 -17.96
CA ALA A 112 18.85 -7.98 -17.65
C ALA A 112 18.50 -6.55 -18.08
N MET A 113 17.28 -6.36 -18.57
CA MET A 113 16.78 -5.05 -19.00
C MET A 113 15.44 -4.78 -18.32
N ARG A 114 15.17 -3.50 -18.06
CA ARG A 114 13.88 -3.03 -17.60
C ARG A 114 13.52 -1.68 -18.23
N TRP A 115 12.22 -1.42 -18.32
CA TRP A 115 11.72 -0.11 -18.73
C TRP A 115 11.90 0.93 -17.62
N ARG A 116 11.93 2.20 -18.03
CA ARG A 116 12.11 3.34 -17.12
C ARG A 116 10.79 3.78 -16.51
N THR A 117 10.86 4.28 -15.29
CA THR A 117 9.75 4.99 -14.65
C THR A 117 9.83 6.49 -14.95
N GLU A 118 8.72 7.21 -14.73
CA GLU A 118 8.63 8.66 -14.92
C GLU A 118 9.72 9.43 -14.18
N GLN A 119 10.00 9.06 -12.92
CA GLN A 119 11.02 9.70 -12.12
C GLN A 119 12.42 9.56 -12.75
N GLU A 120 12.73 8.40 -13.34
CA GLU A 120 14.02 8.16 -13.98
C GLU A 120 14.16 8.89 -15.33
N LEU A 121 13.04 9.09 -16.02
CA LEU A 121 12.96 9.94 -17.20
C LEU A 121 13.27 11.39 -16.85
N ILE A 122 12.65 11.93 -15.80
CA ILE A 122 12.87 13.31 -15.33
C ILE A 122 14.33 13.53 -14.92
N VAL A 123 14.95 12.52 -14.28
CA VAL A 123 16.38 12.56 -13.92
C VAL A 123 17.30 12.44 -15.16
N GLY A 124 16.78 11.98 -16.30
CA GLY A 124 17.54 11.83 -17.54
C GLY A 124 18.43 10.59 -17.57
N LYS A 125 18.07 9.52 -16.83
CA LYS A 125 18.81 8.25 -16.89
C LYS A 125 18.68 7.61 -18.27
N GLY A 126 19.80 7.28 -18.89
CA GLY A 126 19.91 6.76 -20.25
C GLY A 126 20.11 7.84 -21.33
N GLN A 127 19.70 9.09 -21.09
CA GLN A 127 19.88 10.20 -22.04
C GLN A 127 21.08 11.08 -21.69
N PHE A 128 21.14 11.58 -20.45
CA PHE A 128 22.23 12.44 -19.95
C PHE A 128 23.18 11.71 -19.00
N SER A 129 22.75 10.56 -18.48
CA SER A 129 23.54 9.71 -17.59
C SER A 129 23.51 8.26 -18.06
N CYS A 130 24.54 7.50 -17.68
CA CYS A 130 24.67 6.09 -18.06
C CYS A 130 23.39 5.29 -17.72
N GLY A 131 22.95 4.44 -18.64
CA GLY A 131 21.75 3.59 -18.50
C GLY A 131 21.97 2.31 -17.69
N GLU A 132 23.14 2.13 -17.08
CA GLU A 132 23.43 0.98 -16.22
C GLU A 132 22.81 1.19 -14.83
N LYS A 133 22.10 0.18 -14.31
CA LYS A 133 21.33 0.26 -13.05
C LYS A 133 22.13 0.79 -11.86
N THR A 134 23.40 0.39 -11.75
CA THR A 134 24.26 0.69 -10.59
C THR A 134 25.14 1.92 -10.79
N LEU A 135 25.40 2.33 -12.05
CA LEU A 135 26.32 3.42 -12.36
C LEU A 135 25.57 4.74 -12.58
N GLN A 136 25.93 5.76 -11.81
CA GLN A 136 25.42 7.13 -11.97
C GLN A 136 26.47 8.07 -12.57
N VAL A 137 27.20 7.59 -13.58
CA VAL A 137 28.15 8.46 -14.30
C VAL A 137 27.33 9.40 -15.19
N ARG A 138 27.38 10.70 -14.86
CA ARG A 138 26.80 11.78 -15.68
C ARG A 138 27.83 12.19 -16.72
N ARG A 139 27.42 12.30 -17.98
CA ARG A 139 28.26 12.94 -18.98
C ARG A 139 28.13 14.44 -18.74
N GLN A 140 29.22 15.11 -18.36
CA GLN A 140 29.24 16.58 -18.42
C GLN A 140 29.12 16.95 -19.89
N VAL A 141 27.96 17.47 -20.28
CA VAL A 141 27.82 18.20 -21.52
C VAL A 141 28.44 19.55 -21.20
N GLU A 142 29.69 19.78 -21.61
CA GLU A 142 30.18 21.15 -21.69
C GLU A 142 29.26 21.89 -22.66
N ASP A 143 28.67 22.99 -22.18
CA ASP A 143 27.80 23.86 -22.93
C ASP A 143 28.49 24.24 -24.25
N LEU A 144 28.03 23.68 -25.37
CA LEU A 144 28.23 24.30 -26.67
C LEU A 144 27.30 25.52 -26.73
N GLY A 145 27.75 26.59 -26.05
CA GLY A 145 27.27 27.94 -26.30
C GLY A 145 27.61 28.34 -27.73
N GLY A 146 26.59 28.78 -28.45
CA GLY A 146 26.64 29.33 -29.80
C GLY A 146 25.25 29.73 -30.24
#